data_AF-A0A8J5UZK4-F1
#
_entry.id   AF-A0A8J5UZK4-F1
#
_cell.length_a   1.000
_cell.length_b   1.000
_cell.length_c   1.000
_cell.angle_alpha   90.00
_cell.angle_beta   90.00
_cell.angle_gamma   90.00
#
_symmetry.space_group_name_H-M   'P 1'
#
loop_
_entity.id
_entity.type
_entity.pdbx_description
1 polymer ?
#
loop_
_entity_poly.entity_id
_entity_poly.type
_entity_poly.pdbx_seq_one_letter_code
_entity_poly.pdbx_strand_id
1 'polypeptide(L)'
;MIRSPRPGIRVSLRGAYAIGSELSPYVFQVTSNFFSNTPEEHQNETLEQQIKSYYRKRISFLNPEKFYGKYANREYKEQERPWVPPMNFGTIINQNTIQVPVKGSIVEIVDPTDSKIIFGVVIREQQARFDEKINKLLVLTSENEIIQVPPIYIKFHLYSIIPNSYISFQDILDNRHDPDNSERSRAVELLRLFIEEAWELMDRLRPDYSRLFLQIARDRIQAISLTEIIEKIKFKEAVVIKSSESYFNQGILLTALHWGLLQTTHWLVPNYMQNSLTSNIYLHGHSNSYISFDSIKHLCNLLSSSYLLKFRTVEHDLSLKEMNSFLNDFYQQQLKAKGSASDIEVYFYVQEGRKYKYLFDVLKFVLIYPHPSIMRHLISLDVFKNIKNPSDIYQILQELGIYDNEKITDPLLSSGLCGKYTHFLSCADVNELDSSSTEEADYFKRDLFKQLRGERKYYNDDIIIGLPLDNKHESSTQLGI
;
A
#
# COMPACT_ATOMS: atom_id res chain seq x y z
N MET A 1 56.59 15.01 21.60
CA MET A 1 56.08 14.55 20.29
C MET A 1 55.49 13.16 20.46
N ILE A 2 54.17 13.06 20.61
CA ILE A 2 53.43 11.79 20.61
C ILE A 2 52.22 12.04 19.71
N ARG A 3 52.18 11.39 18.55
CA ARG A 3 51.04 11.42 17.61
C ARG A 3 50.18 10.21 17.90
N SER A 4 48.94 10.46 18.30
CA SER A 4 47.86 9.48 18.40
C SER A 4 47.45 8.96 17.01
N PRO A 5 47.18 7.66 16.83
CA PRO A 5 46.63 7.13 15.58
C PRO A 5 45.13 7.43 15.50
N ARG A 6 44.68 7.97 14.36
CA ARG A 6 43.26 8.13 14.03
C ARG A 6 42.63 6.75 13.80
N PRO A 7 41.43 6.45 14.32
CA PRO A 7 40.70 5.25 13.92
C PRO A 7 40.19 5.42 12.48
N GLY A 8 40.63 4.53 11.59
CA GLY A 8 40.14 4.44 10.23
C GLY A 8 38.70 3.91 10.22
N ILE A 9 37.80 4.66 9.59
CA ILE A 9 36.45 4.23 9.26
C ILE A 9 36.59 3.14 8.18
N ARG A 10 36.37 1.86 8.55
CA ARG A 10 36.19 0.77 7.58
C ARG A 10 34.74 0.79 7.10
N VAL A 11 34.51 1.40 5.94
CA VAL A 11 33.28 1.19 5.17
C VAL A 11 33.40 -0.17 4.48
N SER A 12 32.65 -1.17 4.95
CA SER A 12 32.48 -2.42 4.20
C SER A 12 31.29 -2.26 3.26
N LEU A 13 31.58 -1.77 2.05
CA LEU A 13 30.70 -1.96 0.90
C LEU A 13 30.89 -3.40 0.41
N ARG A 14 29.98 -4.30 0.78
CA ARG A 14 29.72 -5.52 0.00
C ARG A 14 28.34 -5.42 -0.62
N GLY A 15 28.28 -4.64 -1.70
CA GLY A 15 27.31 -4.87 -2.76
C GLY A 15 27.83 -6.01 -3.63
N ALA A 16 27.10 -7.12 -3.66
CA ALA A 16 27.26 -8.15 -4.68
C ALA A 16 25.96 -8.18 -5.48
N TYR A 17 25.98 -7.54 -6.64
CA TYR A 17 25.08 -7.82 -7.73
C TYR A 17 25.38 -9.24 -8.22
N ALA A 18 24.42 -10.16 -8.07
CA ALA A 18 24.41 -11.42 -8.80
C ALA A 18 23.30 -11.33 -9.86
N ILE A 19 23.73 -11.19 -11.11
CA ILE A 19 22.92 -11.39 -12.30
C ILE A 19 22.74 -12.91 -12.45
N GLY A 20 21.52 -13.42 -12.27
CA GLY A 20 21.20 -14.82 -12.53
C GLY A 20 20.01 -15.35 -11.72
N SER A 21 18.88 -15.56 -12.42
CA SER A 21 17.74 -16.43 -12.09
C SER A 21 17.01 -16.30 -10.73
N GLU A 22 15.71 -15.94 -10.84
CA GLU A 22 14.59 -16.44 -10.01
C GLU A 22 14.41 -16.04 -8.54
N LEU A 23 14.98 -14.92 -8.08
CA LEU A 23 14.53 -14.28 -6.84
C LEU A 23 14.06 -12.84 -7.10
N SER A 24 12.78 -12.60 -6.81
CA SER A 24 12.19 -11.26 -6.82
C SER A 24 13.00 -10.34 -5.90
N PRO A 25 13.43 -9.14 -6.32
CA PRO A 25 14.26 -8.23 -5.52
C PRO A 25 13.55 -7.65 -4.27
N TYR A 26 12.35 -8.16 -3.95
CA TYR A 26 11.50 -7.73 -2.83
C TYR A 26 11.44 -8.73 -1.68
N VAL A 27 12.38 -9.69 -1.62
CA VAL A 27 12.50 -10.56 -0.43
C VAL A 27 13.09 -9.73 0.71
N PHE A 28 12.22 -9.13 1.51
CA PHE A 28 12.58 -8.65 2.84
C PHE A 28 12.82 -9.87 3.73
N GLN A 29 14.03 -10.38 3.74
CA GLN A 29 14.42 -11.40 4.71
C GLN A 29 14.44 -10.76 6.09
N VAL A 30 13.42 -10.98 6.93
CA VAL A 30 13.54 -10.78 8.38
C VAL A 30 14.37 -11.93 8.94
N THR A 31 15.64 -12.00 8.53
CA THR A 31 16.60 -12.94 9.13
C THR A 31 17.07 -12.39 10.46
N SER A 32 17.57 -13.24 11.35
CA SER A 32 18.22 -12.88 12.61
C SER A 32 19.29 -11.77 12.48
N ASN A 33 19.83 -11.55 11.28
CA ASN A 33 20.74 -10.46 10.96
C ASN A 33 20.08 -9.06 11.00
N PHE A 34 18.76 -8.93 10.86
CA PHE A 34 18.04 -7.65 10.92
C PHE A 34 18.15 -6.98 12.31
N PHE A 35 18.22 -7.77 13.38
CA PHE A 35 18.28 -7.28 14.75
C PHE A 35 19.70 -7.15 15.30
N SER A 36 20.71 -7.67 14.56
CA SER A 36 22.11 -7.66 14.98
C SER A 36 22.76 -6.27 15.08
N ASN A 37 22.09 -5.22 14.57
CA ASN A 37 22.56 -3.83 14.59
C ASN A 37 21.67 -2.88 15.42
N THR A 38 20.84 -3.42 16.32
CA THR A 38 20.02 -2.59 17.23
C THR A 38 20.88 -2.00 18.37
N PRO A 39 20.54 -0.80 18.90
CA PRO A 39 21.30 -0.15 19.97
C PRO A 39 21.46 -1.05 21.20
N GLU A 40 22.50 -0.79 22.02
CA GLU A 40 22.87 -1.57 23.21
C GLU A 40 21.69 -1.87 24.18
N GLU A 41 20.61 -1.08 24.13
CA GLU A 41 19.37 -1.30 24.89
C GLU A 41 18.58 -2.56 24.50
N HIS A 42 18.75 -3.11 23.29
CA HIS A 42 18.02 -4.30 22.80
C HIS A 42 18.82 -5.61 22.84
N GLN A 43 20.07 -5.58 23.31
CA GLN A 43 20.95 -6.77 23.36
C GLN A 43 20.50 -7.81 24.41
N ASN A 44 19.63 -7.42 25.36
CA ASN A 44 19.10 -8.30 26.40
C ASN A 44 17.67 -8.80 26.13
N GLU A 45 17.04 -8.38 25.03
CA GLU A 45 15.68 -8.81 24.68
C GLU A 45 15.72 -10.10 23.87
N THR A 46 14.81 -11.05 24.16
CA THR A 46 14.64 -12.22 23.30
C THR A 46 14.14 -11.80 21.92
N LEU A 47 14.45 -12.57 20.87
CA LEU A 47 13.98 -12.27 19.50
C LEU A 47 12.43 -12.12 19.46
N GLU A 48 11.71 -12.88 20.28
CA GLU A 48 10.26 -12.73 20.45
C GLU A 48 9.86 -11.36 21.02
N GLN A 49 10.59 -10.85 22.01
CA GLN A 49 10.35 -9.51 22.58
C GLN A 49 10.66 -8.41 21.56
N GLN A 50 11.71 -8.59 20.74
CA GLN A 50 12.06 -7.68 19.66
C GLN A 50 10.97 -7.64 18.58
N ILE A 51 10.45 -8.80 18.18
CA ILE A 51 9.31 -8.90 17.24
C ILE A 51 8.04 -8.26 17.82
N LYS A 52 7.72 -8.51 19.09
CA LYS A 52 6.57 -7.87 19.78
C LYS A 52 6.72 -6.35 19.87
N SER A 53 7.91 -5.86 20.22
CA SER A 53 8.24 -4.44 20.27
C SER A 53 8.11 -3.79 18.89
N TYR A 54 8.59 -4.47 17.85
CA TYR A 54 8.47 -4.06 16.46
C TYR A 54 7.01 -3.86 16.03
N TYR A 55 6.13 -4.85 16.27
CA TYR A 55 4.72 -4.74 15.88
C TYR A 55 3.90 -3.80 16.78
N ARG A 56 4.29 -3.58 18.04
CA ARG A 56 3.65 -2.59 18.94
C ARG A 56 3.85 -1.14 18.51
N LYS A 57 5.00 -0.82 17.90
CA LYS A 57 5.36 0.53 17.46
C LYS A 57 4.80 0.90 16.07
N ARG A 58 4.11 -0.04 15.41
CA ARG A 58 3.63 0.14 14.03
C ARG A 58 2.38 1.03 14.00
N ILE A 59 2.44 2.14 13.29
CA ILE A 59 1.27 2.99 13.09
C ILE A 59 0.29 2.27 12.16
N SER A 60 -1.01 2.36 12.46
CA SER A 60 -2.08 1.81 11.63
C SER A 60 -2.05 2.39 10.22
N PHE A 61 -2.39 1.58 9.20
CA PHE A 61 -2.55 2.07 7.83
C PHE A 61 -3.56 3.22 7.80
N LEU A 62 -3.15 4.34 7.22
CA LEU A 62 -4.01 5.50 7.02
C LEU A 62 -4.56 5.43 5.61
N ASN A 63 -5.89 5.27 5.48
CA ASN A 63 -6.55 5.31 4.18
C ASN A 63 -6.85 6.78 3.82
N PRO A 64 -6.28 7.30 2.72
CA PRO A 64 -6.52 8.67 2.27
C PRO A 64 -7.98 8.99 1.93
N GLU A 65 -8.79 7.98 1.61
CA GLU A 65 -10.22 8.12 1.29
C GLU A 65 -11.01 8.86 2.38
N LYS A 66 -10.71 8.60 3.65
CA LYS A 66 -11.36 9.25 4.80
C LYS A 66 -11.09 10.76 4.86
N PHE A 67 -10.00 11.23 4.24
CA PHE A 67 -9.54 12.61 4.31
C PHE A 67 -9.89 13.41 3.06
N TYR A 68 -10.01 12.75 1.90
CA TYR A 68 -10.26 13.43 0.62
C TYR A 68 -11.72 13.39 0.16
N GLY A 69 -12.56 12.51 0.71
CA GLY A 69 -13.99 12.50 0.40
C GLY A 69 -14.70 13.84 0.69
N LYS A 70 -14.14 14.69 1.57
CA LYS A 70 -14.63 16.06 1.84
C LYS A 70 -14.50 17.03 0.67
N TYR A 71 -13.68 16.69 -0.33
CA TYR A 71 -13.50 17.47 -1.55
C TYR A 71 -14.41 16.97 -2.69
N ALA A 72 -15.13 15.85 -2.50
CA ALA A 72 -16.16 15.45 -3.44
C ALA A 72 -17.32 16.46 -3.43
N ASN A 73 -17.77 16.88 -4.61
CA ASN A 73 -18.92 17.77 -4.83
C ASN A 73 -18.74 19.26 -4.44
N ARG A 74 -17.52 19.79 -4.45
CA ARG A 74 -17.34 21.25 -4.41
C ARG A 74 -17.69 21.87 -5.77
N GLU A 75 -18.30 23.06 -5.74
CA GLU A 75 -18.58 23.81 -6.97
C GLU A 75 -17.27 24.09 -7.70
N TYR A 76 -17.16 23.54 -8.91
CA TYR A 76 -15.99 23.72 -9.76
C TYR A 76 -15.80 25.21 -10.06
N LYS A 77 -14.67 25.76 -9.62
CA LYS A 77 -14.23 27.08 -10.03
C LYS A 77 -13.20 26.91 -11.14
N GLU A 78 -13.51 27.41 -12.34
CA GLU A 78 -12.50 27.54 -13.38
C GLU A 78 -11.36 28.42 -12.87
N GLN A 79 -10.19 27.82 -12.69
CA GLN A 79 -8.96 28.51 -12.35
C GLN A 79 -7.90 28.26 -13.42
N GLU A 80 -7.06 29.28 -13.62
CA GLU A 80 -5.92 29.19 -14.51
C GLU A 80 -4.93 28.14 -13.98
N ARG A 81 -4.49 27.21 -14.82
CA ARG A 81 -3.57 26.13 -14.43
C ARG A 81 -2.12 26.53 -14.72
N PRO A 82 -1.14 26.11 -13.91
CA PRO A 82 0.26 26.27 -14.28
C PRO A 82 0.53 25.46 -15.55
N TRP A 83 1.05 26.14 -16.57
CA TRP A 83 1.45 25.46 -17.80
C TRP A 83 2.94 25.16 -17.77
N VAL A 84 3.26 23.87 -17.73
CA VAL A 84 4.61 23.32 -17.94
C VAL A 84 4.45 22.24 -19.00
N PRO A 85 5.31 22.18 -20.04
CA PRO A 85 5.22 21.19 -21.09
C PRO A 85 5.12 19.76 -20.52
N PRO A 86 4.25 18.91 -21.10
CA PRO A 86 4.16 17.52 -20.68
C PRO A 86 5.49 16.80 -20.88
N MET A 87 5.80 15.87 -19.99
CA MET A 87 7.01 15.07 -20.02
C MET A 87 6.70 13.58 -20.21
N ASN A 88 7.70 12.77 -20.55
CA ASN A 88 7.53 11.32 -20.54
C ASN A 88 7.29 10.82 -19.10
N PHE A 89 6.30 9.94 -18.89
CA PHE A 89 5.98 9.39 -17.57
C PHE A 89 7.16 8.66 -16.91
N GLY A 90 7.99 7.96 -17.67
CA GLY A 90 9.22 7.34 -17.17
C GLY A 90 10.18 8.37 -16.57
N THR A 91 10.33 9.54 -17.20
CA THR A 91 11.14 10.65 -16.67
C THR A 91 10.55 11.19 -15.38
N ILE A 92 9.23 11.42 -15.34
CA ILE A 92 8.52 11.93 -14.15
C ILE A 92 8.73 10.96 -12.97
N ILE A 93 8.52 9.66 -13.20
CA ILE A 93 8.70 8.64 -12.16
C ILE A 93 10.16 8.57 -11.70
N ASN A 94 11.11 8.63 -12.62
CA ASN A 94 12.52 8.62 -12.28
C ASN A 94 12.91 9.84 -11.42
N GLN A 95 12.39 11.03 -11.76
CA GLN A 95 12.59 12.24 -10.95
C GLN A 95 11.99 12.08 -9.56
N ASN A 96 10.73 11.64 -9.45
CA ASN A 96 10.08 11.39 -8.15
C ASN A 96 10.74 10.25 -7.34
N THR A 97 11.52 9.39 -7.99
CA THR A 97 12.30 8.33 -7.33
C THR A 97 13.68 8.83 -6.91
N ILE A 98 14.34 9.73 -7.64
CA ILE A 98 15.74 10.07 -7.34
C ILE A 98 15.84 11.41 -6.60
N GLN A 99 14.95 12.33 -6.91
CA GLN A 99 15.00 13.70 -6.40
C GLN A 99 14.23 13.82 -5.08
N VAL A 100 14.75 14.69 -4.22
CA VAL A 100 14.04 15.13 -3.02
C VAL A 100 13.03 16.21 -3.40
N PRO A 101 11.90 16.34 -2.68
CA PRO A 101 10.96 17.43 -2.92
C PRO A 101 11.62 18.80 -2.76
N VAL A 102 11.41 19.67 -3.74
CA VAL A 102 11.91 21.06 -3.79
C VAL A 102 10.73 22.03 -3.85
N LYS A 103 11.00 23.34 -3.86
CA LYS A 103 9.96 24.35 -4.00
C LYS A 103 9.04 24.04 -5.20
N GLY A 104 7.73 24.13 -4.99
CA GLY A 104 6.73 23.82 -6.01
C GLY A 104 6.44 22.33 -6.21
N SER A 105 7.11 21.42 -5.48
CA SER A 105 6.67 20.03 -5.40
C SER A 105 5.36 19.91 -4.63
N ILE A 106 4.44 19.07 -5.12
CA ILE A 106 3.26 18.65 -4.36
C ILE A 106 3.65 17.40 -3.55
N VAL A 107 3.29 17.36 -2.28
CA VAL A 107 3.61 16.27 -1.36
C VAL A 107 2.37 15.79 -0.62
N GLU A 108 2.27 14.48 -0.45
CA GLU A 108 1.35 13.82 0.46
C GLU A 108 2.10 13.42 1.71
N ILE A 109 1.59 13.85 2.86
CA ILE A 109 2.26 13.75 4.15
C ILE A 109 1.35 13.04 5.13
N VAL A 110 1.94 12.18 5.96
CA VAL A 110 1.27 11.70 7.18
C VAL A 110 1.72 12.60 8.32
N ASP A 111 0.80 13.35 8.91
CA ASP A 111 1.09 14.16 10.09
C ASP A 111 1.47 13.22 11.25
N PRO A 112 2.67 13.36 11.83
CA PRO A 112 3.12 12.52 12.94
C PRO A 112 2.29 12.69 14.21
N THR A 113 1.59 13.81 14.37
CA THR A 113 0.94 14.23 15.62
C THR A 113 -0.46 13.66 15.75
N ASP A 114 -1.25 13.75 14.67
CA ASP A 114 -2.65 13.35 14.66
C ASP A 114 -2.97 12.23 13.65
N SER A 115 -1.95 11.72 12.95
CA SER A 115 -2.08 10.65 11.95
C SER A 115 -3.08 10.99 10.85
N LYS A 116 -3.21 12.28 10.48
CA LYS A 116 -3.98 12.69 9.31
C LYS A 116 -3.11 12.69 8.07
N ILE A 117 -3.73 12.40 6.92
CA ILE A 117 -3.06 12.57 5.63
C ILE A 117 -3.34 13.98 5.11
N ILE A 118 -2.27 14.71 4.84
CA ILE A 118 -2.30 16.12 4.45
C ILE A 118 -1.61 16.25 3.09
N PHE A 119 -2.28 16.93 2.16
CA PHE A 119 -1.64 17.42 0.95
C PHE A 119 -1.12 18.83 1.15
N GLY A 120 0.05 19.07 0.59
CA GLY A 120 0.68 20.38 0.60
C GLY A 120 1.60 20.63 -0.58
N VAL A 121 1.97 21.89 -0.74
CA VAL A 121 3.02 22.33 -1.65
C VAL A 121 4.25 22.73 -0.86
N VAL A 122 5.42 22.26 -1.29
CA VAL A 122 6.69 22.64 -0.68
C VAL A 122 6.99 24.10 -1.04
N ILE A 123 7.09 24.96 -0.03
CA ILE A 123 7.42 26.38 -0.19
C ILE A 123 8.90 26.67 0.15
N ARG A 124 9.53 25.78 0.93
CA ARG A 124 10.97 25.81 1.21
C ARG A 124 11.52 24.40 1.28
N GLU A 125 12.61 24.16 0.55
CA GLU A 125 13.38 22.93 0.59
C GLU A 125 14.18 22.77 1.90
N GLN A 126 14.68 21.56 2.13
CA GLN A 126 15.54 21.23 3.26
C GLN A 126 16.88 21.96 3.12
N GLN A 127 17.39 22.53 4.22
CA GLN A 127 18.62 23.34 4.19
C GLN A 127 19.87 22.56 4.61
N ALA A 128 19.74 21.46 5.34
CA ALA A 128 20.87 20.58 5.65
C ALA A 128 20.46 19.12 5.79
N ARG A 129 21.47 18.24 5.67
CA ARG A 129 21.33 16.78 5.61
C ARG A 129 21.53 16.04 6.95
N PHE A 130 21.99 16.71 7.99
CA PHE A 130 22.38 16.03 9.25
C PHE A 130 22.01 16.84 10.50
N ASP A 131 21.35 17.98 10.32
CA ASP A 131 20.87 18.81 11.41
C ASP A 131 19.35 18.75 11.44
N GLU A 132 18.81 18.08 12.45
CA GLU A 132 17.37 17.86 12.64
C GLU A 132 16.56 19.17 12.69
N LYS A 133 17.18 20.27 13.15
CA LYS A 133 16.50 21.58 13.24
C LYS A 133 16.20 22.17 11.87
N ILE A 134 17.00 21.82 10.86
CA ILE A 134 16.94 22.39 9.51
C ILE A 134 16.76 21.34 8.41
N ASN A 135 16.73 20.05 8.76
CA ASN A 135 16.31 18.93 7.93
C ASN A 135 14.78 18.80 7.87
N LYS A 136 14.10 19.90 7.54
CA LYS A 136 12.65 19.95 7.42
C LYS A 136 12.27 20.79 6.21
N LEU A 137 11.31 20.29 5.46
CA LEU A 137 10.64 21.06 4.41
C LEU A 137 9.63 22.00 5.08
N LEU A 138 9.46 23.21 4.53
CA LEU A 138 8.24 23.99 4.82
C LEU A 138 7.21 23.67 3.76
N VAL A 139 6.02 23.28 4.22
CA VAL A 139 4.93 22.87 3.36
C VAL A 139 3.70 23.71 3.70
N LEU A 140 3.11 24.32 2.68
CA LEU A 140 1.81 24.99 2.75
C LEU A 140 0.72 23.95 2.46
N THR A 141 -0.17 23.72 3.41
CA THR A 141 -1.21 22.68 3.34
C THR A 141 -2.46 23.18 2.63
N SER A 142 -3.30 22.24 2.17
CA SER A 142 -4.64 22.54 1.62
C SER A 142 -5.59 23.24 2.61
N GLU A 143 -5.26 23.26 3.90
CA GLU A 143 -6.00 23.93 4.97
C GLU A 143 -5.47 25.34 5.26
N ASN A 144 -4.56 25.85 4.42
CA ASN A 144 -3.90 27.14 4.56
C ASN A 144 -2.98 27.24 5.79
N GLU A 145 -2.34 26.16 6.18
CA GLU A 145 -1.37 26.13 7.28
C GLU A 145 0.06 25.92 6.74
N ILE A 146 1.06 26.49 7.40
CA ILE A 146 2.47 26.25 7.07
C ILE A 146 3.07 25.37 8.14
N ILE A 147 3.46 24.15 7.75
CA ILE A 147 4.00 23.13 8.65
C ILE A 147 5.45 22.78 8.28
N GLN A 148 6.21 22.35 9.29
CA GLN A 148 7.56 21.83 9.09
C GLN A 148 7.51 20.30 9.05
N VAL A 149 7.94 19.72 7.93
CA VAL A 149 7.79 18.30 7.67
C VAL A 149 9.14 17.65 7.40
N PRO A 150 9.57 16.70 8.24
CA PRO A 150 10.71 15.85 7.92
C PRO A 150 10.45 14.98 6.68
N PRO A 151 11.43 14.78 5.77
CA PRO A 151 11.24 14.02 4.52
C PRO A 151 10.69 12.60 4.69
N ILE A 152 10.93 11.97 5.85
CA ILE A 152 10.48 10.63 6.19
C ILE A 152 8.95 10.47 6.31
N TYR A 153 8.23 11.58 6.53
CA TYR A 153 6.77 11.59 6.63
C TYR A 153 6.07 11.78 5.28
N ILE A 154 6.84 12.01 4.21
CA ILE A 154 6.31 12.14 2.85
C ILE A 154 6.06 10.74 2.29
N LYS A 155 4.81 10.48 1.88
CA LYS A 155 4.36 9.19 1.35
C LYS A 155 4.32 9.16 -0.17
N PHE A 156 4.06 10.31 -0.78
CA PHE A 156 4.03 10.47 -2.21
C PHE A 156 4.43 11.91 -2.55
N HIS A 157 5.08 12.13 -3.69
CA HIS A 157 5.32 13.48 -4.17
C HIS A 157 5.42 13.57 -5.69
N LEU A 158 5.23 14.79 -6.18
CA LEU A 158 5.43 15.19 -7.56
C LEU A 158 6.44 16.34 -7.60
N TYR A 159 7.59 16.07 -8.20
CA TYR A 159 8.76 16.94 -8.19
C TYR A 159 8.53 18.22 -8.99
N SER A 160 8.60 19.38 -8.33
CA SER A 160 8.61 20.71 -8.97
C SER A 160 7.48 20.93 -9.99
N ILE A 161 6.27 20.45 -9.70
CA ILE A 161 5.13 20.52 -10.62
C ILE A 161 4.55 21.94 -10.76
N ILE A 162 4.69 22.78 -9.74
CA ILE A 162 4.26 24.17 -9.76
C ILE A 162 5.49 25.07 -9.97
N PRO A 163 5.61 25.77 -11.11
CA PRO A 163 6.75 26.63 -11.36
C PRO A 163 6.68 27.92 -10.52
N ASN A 164 7.84 28.42 -10.11
CA ASN A 164 7.94 29.69 -9.36
C ASN A 164 7.51 30.92 -10.17
N SER A 165 7.39 30.80 -11.50
CA SER A 165 6.82 31.84 -12.36
C SER A 165 5.29 31.94 -12.25
N TYR A 166 4.63 30.90 -11.74
CA TYR A 166 3.18 30.87 -11.56
C TYR A 166 2.78 31.27 -10.13
N ILE A 167 3.48 30.75 -9.13
CA ILE A 167 3.32 31.13 -7.71
C ILE A 167 4.67 31.58 -7.18
N SER A 168 4.70 32.76 -6.56
CA SER A 168 5.90 33.27 -5.89
C SER A 168 6.03 32.67 -4.49
N PHE A 169 6.77 31.57 -4.38
CA PHE A 169 6.98 30.92 -3.08
C PHE A 169 7.79 31.79 -2.11
N GLN A 170 8.57 32.75 -2.62
CA GLN A 170 9.29 33.69 -1.78
C GLN A 170 8.33 34.67 -1.09
N ASP A 171 7.33 35.18 -1.81
CA ASP A 171 6.34 36.09 -1.22
C ASP A 171 5.52 35.39 -0.13
N ILE A 172 5.21 34.10 -0.32
CA ILE A 172 4.54 33.28 0.73
C ILE A 172 5.44 33.17 1.97
N LEU A 173 6.74 32.98 1.80
CA LEU A 173 7.68 32.84 2.91
C LEU A 173 7.87 34.16 3.68
N ASP A 174 7.96 35.27 2.96
CA ASP A 174 8.12 36.60 3.54
C ASP A 174 6.86 37.02 4.30
N ASN A 175 5.68 36.58 3.83
CA ASN A 175 4.37 36.82 4.45
C ASN A 175 3.82 35.59 5.19
N ARG A 176 4.67 34.70 5.71
CA ARG A 176 4.23 33.41 6.31
C ARG A 176 3.21 33.54 7.46
N HIS A 177 3.17 34.69 8.12
CA HIS A 177 2.26 34.98 9.23
C HIS A 177 0.92 35.56 8.78
N ASP A 178 0.80 35.94 7.50
CA ASP A 178 -0.42 36.44 6.88
C ASP A 178 -1.14 35.29 6.15
N PRO A 179 -2.28 34.80 6.66
CA PRO A 179 -3.06 33.77 5.98
C PRO A 179 -3.81 34.29 4.75
N ASP A 180 -4.03 35.60 4.66
CA ASP A 180 -4.83 36.24 3.60
C ASP A 180 -3.97 36.74 2.44
N ASN A 181 -2.66 36.50 2.48
CA ASN A 181 -1.74 36.82 1.39
C ASN A 181 -2.23 36.21 0.06
N SER A 182 -2.14 36.99 -1.02
CA SER A 182 -2.69 36.61 -2.34
C SER A 182 -2.01 35.38 -2.94
N GLU A 183 -0.67 35.29 -2.87
CA GLU A 183 0.09 34.15 -3.40
C GLU A 183 -0.17 32.88 -2.60
N ARG A 184 -0.29 33.04 -1.27
CA ARG A 184 -0.66 31.95 -0.36
C ARG A 184 -2.06 31.42 -0.67
N SER A 185 -3.04 32.31 -0.82
CA SER A 185 -4.42 31.97 -1.17
C SER A 185 -4.48 31.27 -2.53
N ARG A 186 -3.79 31.81 -3.54
CA ARG A 186 -3.68 31.20 -4.89
C ARG A 186 -3.11 29.78 -4.84
N ALA A 187 -2.04 29.57 -4.07
CA ALA A 187 -1.43 28.25 -3.92
C ALA A 187 -2.37 27.24 -3.24
N VAL A 188 -3.11 27.66 -2.21
CA VAL A 188 -4.09 26.82 -1.52
C VAL A 188 -5.26 26.45 -2.43
N GLU A 189 -5.77 27.40 -3.20
CA GLU A 189 -6.84 27.16 -4.17
C GLU A 189 -6.40 26.19 -5.27
N LEU A 190 -5.21 26.40 -5.84
CA LEU A 190 -4.64 25.49 -6.85
C LEU A 190 -4.47 24.07 -6.30
N LEU A 191 -4.02 23.95 -5.05
CA LEU A 191 -3.86 22.65 -4.39
C LEU A 191 -5.20 21.95 -4.16
N ARG A 192 -6.26 22.70 -3.79
CA ARG A 192 -7.61 22.15 -3.66
C ARG A 192 -8.16 21.67 -5.00
N LEU A 193 -7.97 22.46 -6.06
CA LEU A 193 -8.33 22.06 -7.43
C LEU A 193 -7.60 20.78 -7.83
N PHE A 194 -6.30 20.69 -7.56
CA PHE A 194 -5.51 19.49 -7.85
C PHE A 194 -6.08 18.24 -7.15
N ILE A 195 -6.42 18.36 -5.86
CA ILE A 195 -7.01 17.27 -5.07
C ILE A 195 -8.38 16.86 -5.63
N GLU A 196 -9.23 17.83 -5.96
CA GLU A 196 -10.57 17.62 -6.50
C GLU A 196 -10.51 16.89 -7.86
N GLU A 197 -9.68 17.36 -8.78
CA GLU A 197 -9.53 16.74 -10.10
C GLU A 197 -8.91 15.33 -10.02
N ALA A 198 -7.92 15.13 -9.14
CA ALA A 198 -7.32 13.81 -8.93
C ALA A 198 -8.33 12.82 -8.34
N TRP A 199 -9.19 13.28 -7.43
CA TRP A 199 -10.22 12.47 -6.81
C TRP A 199 -11.28 12.05 -7.82
N GLU A 200 -11.78 13.00 -8.62
CA GLU A 200 -12.78 12.73 -9.64
C GLU A 200 -12.25 11.74 -10.69
N LEU A 201 -11.00 11.92 -11.13
CA LEU A 201 -10.38 11.00 -12.07
C LEU A 201 -10.18 9.60 -11.47
N MET A 202 -9.77 9.52 -10.21
CA MET A 202 -9.62 8.25 -9.49
C MET A 202 -10.94 7.48 -9.44
N ASP A 203 -12.05 8.15 -9.09
CA ASP A 203 -13.37 7.52 -9.03
C ASP A 203 -13.82 7.00 -10.40
N ARG A 204 -13.56 7.76 -11.47
CA ARG A 204 -13.81 7.34 -12.85
C ARG A 204 -12.99 6.12 -13.27
N LEU A 205 -11.75 6.00 -12.79
CA LEU A 205 -10.83 4.87 -13.09
C LEU A 205 -11.05 3.66 -12.18
N ARG A 206 -11.84 3.80 -11.11
CA ARG A 206 -12.08 2.75 -10.11
C ARG A 206 -12.44 1.38 -10.69
N PRO A 207 -13.33 1.26 -11.70
CA PRO A 207 -13.68 -0.04 -12.28
C PRO A 207 -12.49 -0.76 -12.94
N ASP A 208 -11.50 -0.01 -13.45
CA ASP A 208 -10.38 -0.56 -14.20
C ASP A 208 -9.31 -1.19 -13.29
N TYR A 209 -9.23 -0.82 -12.00
CA TYR A 209 -8.19 -1.33 -11.10
C TYR A 209 -8.32 -2.84 -10.82
N SER A 210 -9.55 -3.37 -10.74
CA SER A 210 -9.78 -4.81 -10.59
C SER A 210 -9.35 -5.58 -11.84
N ARG A 211 -9.67 -5.05 -13.02
CA ARG A 211 -9.25 -5.62 -14.29
C ARG A 211 -7.74 -5.60 -14.45
N LEU A 212 -7.12 -4.46 -14.13
CA LEU A 212 -5.67 -4.27 -14.14
C LEU A 212 -4.99 -5.28 -13.21
N PHE A 213 -5.51 -5.43 -11.99
CA PHE A 213 -5.00 -6.41 -11.02
C PHE A 213 -4.97 -7.82 -11.63
N LEU A 214 -6.06 -8.29 -12.23
CA LEU A 214 -6.13 -9.63 -12.83
C LEU A 214 -5.16 -9.82 -14.00
N GLN A 215 -4.77 -8.76 -14.70
CA GLN A 215 -3.80 -8.83 -15.81
C GLN A 215 -2.35 -8.95 -15.32
N ILE A 216 -2.06 -8.43 -14.14
CA ILE A 216 -0.69 -8.34 -13.61
C ILE A 216 -0.43 -9.39 -12.54
N ALA A 217 -1.38 -9.59 -11.62
CA ALA A 217 -1.18 -10.39 -10.43
C ALA A 217 -0.70 -11.80 -10.75
N ARG A 218 0.32 -12.21 -10.00
CA ARG A 218 0.90 -13.55 -10.03
C ARG A 218 0.78 -14.18 -8.65
N ASP A 219 1.11 -15.46 -8.59
CA ASP A 219 1.05 -16.27 -7.37
C ASP A 219 2.06 -15.77 -6.32
N ARG A 220 3.12 -15.06 -6.75
CA ARG A 220 4.08 -14.36 -5.88
C ARG A 220 3.94 -12.84 -6.02
N ILE A 221 4.45 -12.11 -5.03
CA ILE A 221 4.46 -10.65 -5.05
C ILE A 221 5.16 -10.11 -6.29
N GLN A 222 4.45 -9.29 -7.04
CA GLN A 222 4.97 -8.58 -8.20
C GLN A 222 4.93 -7.09 -7.91
N ALA A 223 6.04 -6.41 -8.15
CA ALA A 223 6.09 -4.96 -8.15
C ALA A 223 5.78 -4.42 -9.54
N ILE A 224 5.03 -3.33 -9.58
CA ILE A 224 4.71 -2.60 -10.79
C ILE A 224 4.83 -1.09 -10.55
N SER A 225 5.38 -0.39 -11.52
CA SER A 225 5.48 1.08 -11.53
C SER A 225 4.19 1.73 -12.06
N LEU A 226 3.96 3.02 -11.73
CA LEU A 226 2.84 3.77 -12.31
C LEU A 226 2.91 3.88 -13.85
N THR A 227 4.10 3.87 -14.47
CA THR A 227 4.24 3.90 -15.94
C THR A 227 3.70 2.61 -16.55
N GLU A 228 4.07 1.45 -15.99
CA GLU A 228 3.56 0.16 -16.48
C GLU A 228 2.04 0.04 -16.28
N ILE A 229 1.49 0.68 -15.23
CA ILE A 229 0.04 0.77 -15.03
C ILE A 229 -0.61 1.62 -16.12
N ILE A 230 -0.05 2.79 -16.42
CA ILE A 230 -0.54 3.67 -17.49
C ILE A 230 -0.56 2.95 -18.84
N GLU A 231 0.49 2.18 -19.15
CA GLU A 231 0.59 1.41 -20.40
C GLU A 231 -0.46 0.29 -20.50
N LYS A 232 -0.93 -0.25 -19.36
CA LYS A 232 -1.87 -1.37 -19.31
C LYS A 232 -3.34 -0.93 -19.21
N ILE A 233 -3.62 0.26 -18.70
CA ILE A 233 -4.98 0.80 -18.63
C ILE A 233 -5.39 1.34 -20.01
N LYS A 234 -6.59 0.97 -20.46
CA LYS A 234 -7.20 1.55 -21.67
C LYS A 234 -7.95 2.82 -21.31
N PHE A 235 -7.25 3.96 -21.34
CA PHE A 235 -7.87 5.25 -21.08
C PHE A 235 -8.85 5.67 -22.17
N LYS A 236 -9.92 6.35 -21.77
CA LYS A 236 -10.79 7.08 -22.70
C LYS A 236 -10.01 8.24 -23.33
N GLU A 237 -10.30 8.57 -24.57
CA GLU A 237 -9.61 9.62 -25.33
C GLU A 237 -9.58 10.97 -24.59
N ALA A 238 -10.69 11.36 -23.96
CA ALA A 238 -10.75 12.59 -23.17
C ALA A 238 -9.72 12.64 -22.01
N VAL A 239 -9.43 11.50 -21.37
CA VAL A 239 -8.41 11.43 -20.31
C VAL A 239 -7.01 11.55 -20.91
N VAL A 240 -6.77 10.90 -22.06
CA VAL A 240 -5.50 10.98 -22.77
C VAL A 240 -5.21 12.42 -23.19
N ILE A 241 -6.18 13.09 -23.83
CA ILE A 241 -6.06 14.49 -24.25
C ILE A 241 -5.74 15.38 -23.04
N LYS A 242 -6.56 15.33 -21.98
CA LYS A 242 -6.39 16.17 -20.79
C LYS A 242 -5.03 15.94 -20.12
N SER A 243 -4.63 14.68 -19.95
CA SER A 243 -3.33 14.34 -19.35
C SER A 243 -2.14 14.75 -20.21
N SER A 244 -2.31 14.96 -21.51
CA SER A 244 -1.25 15.35 -22.43
C SER A 244 -1.09 16.87 -22.56
N GLU A 245 -1.95 17.69 -21.93
CA GLU A 245 -1.89 19.15 -22.05
C GLU A 245 -0.72 19.78 -21.28
N SER A 246 -0.37 19.24 -20.11
CA SER A 246 0.64 19.82 -19.22
C SER A 246 1.18 18.82 -18.20
N TYR A 247 2.37 19.10 -17.64
CA TYR A 247 2.93 18.33 -16.53
C TYR A 247 2.02 18.33 -15.29
N PHE A 248 1.29 19.43 -15.05
CA PHE A 248 0.30 19.52 -13.98
C PHE A 248 -0.79 18.44 -14.13
N ASN A 249 -1.36 18.31 -15.34
CA ASN A 249 -2.38 17.31 -15.63
C ASN A 249 -1.85 15.87 -15.59
N GLN A 250 -0.58 15.66 -15.96
CA GLN A 250 0.10 14.36 -15.79
C GLN A 250 0.23 13.99 -14.30
N GLY A 251 0.53 14.98 -13.45
CA GLY A 251 0.56 14.81 -11.99
C GLY A 251 -0.80 14.43 -11.41
N ILE A 252 -1.89 15.01 -11.92
CA ILE A 252 -3.27 14.64 -11.54
C ILE A 252 -3.52 13.16 -11.86
N LEU A 253 -3.18 12.70 -13.07
CA LEU A 253 -3.32 11.29 -13.45
C LEU A 253 -2.52 10.36 -12.53
N LEU A 254 -1.26 10.69 -12.26
CA LEU A 254 -0.39 9.87 -11.40
C LEU A 254 -0.94 9.79 -9.96
N THR A 255 -1.44 10.90 -9.44
CA THR A 255 -2.06 10.95 -8.10
C THR A 255 -3.36 10.17 -8.06
N ALA A 256 -4.20 10.30 -9.08
CA ALA A 256 -5.45 9.56 -9.20
C ALA A 256 -5.21 8.05 -9.22
N LEU A 257 -4.23 7.58 -10.00
CA LEU A 257 -3.82 6.17 -10.02
C LEU A 257 -3.31 5.72 -8.65
N HIS A 258 -2.42 6.50 -8.02
CA HIS A 258 -1.87 6.18 -6.70
C HIS A 258 -2.98 6.00 -5.65
N TRP A 259 -3.91 6.96 -5.55
CA TRP A 259 -5.04 6.89 -4.64
C TRP A 259 -6.00 5.74 -4.94
N GLY A 260 -6.27 5.48 -6.22
CA GLY A 260 -7.14 4.38 -6.62
C GLY A 260 -6.61 3.02 -6.19
N LEU A 261 -5.29 2.80 -6.32
CA LEU A 261 -4.63 1.57 -5.88
C LEU A 261 -4.69 1.44 -4.35
N LEU A 262 -4.47 2.54 -3.61
CA LEU A 262 -4.55 2.58 -2.14
C LEU A 262 -5.91 2.18 -1.57
N GLN A 263 -7.02 2.41 -2.29
CA GLN A 263 -8.36 2.09 -1.81
C GLN A 263 -8.69 0.59 -1.85
N THR A 264 -7.95 -0.16 -2.66
CA THR A 264 -8.20 -1.60 -2.82
C THR A 264 -7.34 -2.41 -1.85
N THR A 265 -7.81 -3.60 -1.49
CA THR A 265 -7.00 -4.57 -0.74
C THR A 265 -6.13 -5.46 -1.63
N HIS A 266 -6.29 -5.34 -2.94
CA HIS A 266 -5.56 -6.12 -3.95
C HIS A 266 -4.15 -5.57 -4.18
N TRP A 267 -4.01 -4.26 -3.97
CA TRP A 267 -2.77 -3.53 -4.16
C TRP A 267 -2.18 -3.15 -2.81
N LEU A 268 -0.90 -3.43 -2.65
CA LEU A 268 -0.08 -3.02 -1.52
C LEU A 268 0.72 -1.79 -1.94
N VAL A 269 0.67 -0.75 -1.12
CA VAL A 269 1.46 0.46 -1.33
C VAL A 269 2.52 0.55 -0.23
N PRO A 270 3.79 0.23 -0.52
CA PRO A 270 4.82 0.03 0.48
C PRO A 270 5.09 1.27 1.35
N ASN A 271 4.91 2.48 0.84
CA ASN A 271 5.09 3.70 1.65
C ASN A 271 4.09 3.84 2.81
N TYR A 272 2.97 3.14 2.71
CA TYR A 272 1.96 3.02 3.75
C TYR A 272 2.18 1.79 4.64
N MET A 273 3.18 0.96 4.31
CA MET A 273 3.74 -0.10 5.14
C MET A 273 4.94 0.47 5.89
N GLN A 274 4.79 0.79 7.17
CA GLN A 274 5.92 1.23 7.99
C GLN A 274 6.84 0.04 8.30
N ASN A 275 7.67 -0.37 7.33
CA ASN A 275 8.62 -1.46 7.48
C ASN A 275 10.09 -0.99 7.46
N SER A 276 10.36 0.29 7.22
CA SER A 276 11.73 0.82 7.07
C SER A 276 12.21 1.71 8.22
N LEU A 277 11.41 1.88 9.27
CA LEU A 277 11.68 2.83 10.36
C LEU A 277 12.34 2.18 11.58
N THR A 278 13.16 1.14 11.41
CA THR A 278 13.76 0.40 12.55
C THR A 278 15.15 0.88 12.93
N SER A 279 15.81 1.70 12.11
CA SER A 279 17.09 2.30 12.49
C SER A 279 16.85 3.51 13.39
N ASN A 280 17.72 3.74 14.36
CA ASN A 280 17.68 4.93 15.22
C ASN A 280 17.68 6.24 14.40
N ILE A 281 18.30 6.23 13.23
CA ILE A 281 18.36 7.37 12.30
C ILE A 281 16.96 7.68 11.73
N TYR A 282 16.13 6.67 11.49
CA TYR A 282 14.75 6.84 11.04
C TYR A 282 13.78 7.10 12.20
N LEU A 283 13.95 6.39 13.34
CA LEU A 283 13.11 6.54 14.54
C LEU A 283 13.15 7.96 15.11
N HIS A 284 14.31 8.62 15.05
CA HIS A 284 14.47 9.99 15.52
C HIS A 284 14.36 11.03 14.38
N GLY A 285 13.93 10.63 13.17
CA GLY A 285 13.75 11.55 12.05
C GLY A 285 15.04 12.24 11.56
N HIS A 286 16.20 11.67 11.91
CA HIS A 286 17.52 12.21 11.56
C HIS A 286 17.98 11.84 10.15
N SER A 287 17.20 11.03 9.43
CA SER A 287 17.49 10.67 8.04
C SER A 287 16.86 11.66 7.07
N ASN A 288 17.64 12.14 6.09
CA ASN A 288 17.11 12.68 4.83
C ASN A 288 17.20 11.67 3.69
N SER A 289 17.34 10.37 4.01
CA SER A 289 16.92 9.35 3.06
C SER A 289 15.41 9.46 2.91
N TYR A 290 15.00 10.28 1.95
CA TYR A 290 13.71 10.17 1.32
C TYR A 290 13.58 8.73 0.83
N ILE A 291 12.65 7.97 1.39
CA ILE A 291 12.39 6.58 1.00
C ILE A 291 11.54 6.65 -0.28
N SER A 292 12.24 6.96 -1.37
CA SER A 292 11.64 7.21 -2.68
C SER A 292 11.34 5.93 -3.45
N PHE A 293 12.19 4.92 -3.25
CA PHE A 293 12.23 3.69 -4.05
C PHE A 293 10.92 2.90 -3.98
N ASP A 294 10.14 3.16 -2.93
CA ASP A 294 8.92 2.46 -2.55
C ASP A 294 7.63 3.28 -2.82
N SER A 295 7.77 4.57 -3.19
CA SER A 295 6.63 5.49 -3.37
C SER A 295 5.84 5.28 -4.66
N ILE A 296 6.49 4.74 -5.70
CA ILE A 296 5.91 4.63 -7.05
C ILE A 296 5.75 3.16 -7.48
N LYS A 297 6.31 2.23 -6.69
CA LYS A 297 6.16 0.80 -6.91
C LYS A 297 5.02 0.27 -6.07
N HIS A 298 4.01 -0.25 -6.73
CA HIS A 298 2.85 -0.89 -6.13
C HIS A 298 3.06 -2.39 -6.19
N LEU A 299 2.68 -3.11 -5.15
CA LEU A 299 2.84 -4.57 -5.10
C LEU A 299 1.47 -5.24 -5.22
N CYS A 300 1.41 -6.37 -5.91
CA CYS A 300 0.21 -7.17 -6.02
C CYS A 300 0.53 -8.67 -5.91
N ASN A 301 -0.39 -9.44 -5.35
CA ASN A 301 -0.27 -10.89 -5.23
C ASN A 301 -1.66 -11.55 -5.32
N LEU A 302 -1.78 -12.58 -6.17
CA LEU A 302 -3.03 -13.28 -6.44
C LEU A 302 -3.50 -14.15 -5.27
N LEU A 303 -2.59 -14.84 -4.58
CA LEU A 303 -2.91 -15.66 -3.41
C LEU A 303 -3.51 -14.79 -2.30
N SER A 304 -2.92 -13.63 -2.04
CA SER A 304 -3.45 -12.73 -1.02
C SER A 304 -4.84 -12.20 -1.35
N SER A 305 -5.04 -11.87 -2.63
CA SER A 305 -6.34 -11.41 -3.10
C SER A 305 -7.44 -12.47 -2.98
N SER A 306 -7.15 -13.76 -3.16
CA SER A 306 -8.18 -14.79 -3.18
C SER A 306 -8.84 -14.97 -1.81
N TYR A 307 -8.05 -15.03 -0.73
CA TYR A 307 -8.60 -15.12 0.64
C TYR A 307 -9.24 -13.80 1.09
N LEU A 308 -8.73 -12.64 0.64
CA LEU A 308 -9.33 -11.33 0.94
C LEU A 308 -10.69 -11.13 0.28
N LEU A 309 -10.85 -11.59 -0.97
CA LEU A 309 -12.15 -11.60 -1.64
C LEU A 309 -13.13 -12.51 -0.93
N LYS A 310 -12.71 -13.75 -0.62
CA LYS A 310 -13.55 -14.70 0.10
C LYS A 310 -14.00 -14.12 1.45
N PHE A 311 -13.11 -13.46 2.18
CA PHE A 311 -13.43 -12.81 3.44
C PHE A 311 -14.42 -11.64 3.28
N ARG A 312 -14.28 -10.81 2.24
CA ARG A 312 -15.23 -9.74 1.94
C ARG A 312 -16.61 -10.26 1.53
N THR A 313 -16.68 -11.37 0.80
CA THR A 313 -17.97 -11.94 0.37
C THR A 313 -18.79 -12.56 1.50
N VAL A 314 -18.25 -12.64 2.72
CA VAL A 314 -18.95 -13.15 3.93
C VAL A 314 -19.90 -12.08 4.52
N GLU A 315 -20.20 -11.01 3.79
CA GLU A 315 -21.14 -9.92 4.16
C GLU A 315 -22.60 -10.36 4.41
N HIS A 316 -22.97 -11.63 4.19
CA HIS A 316 -24.31 -12.12 4.51
C HIS A 316 -24.43 -12.53 6.00
N ASP A 317 -25.45 -12.02 6.71
CA ASP A 317 -25.64 -12.20 8.16
C ASP A 317 -25.56 -13.66 8.66
N LEU A 318 -26.00 -14.62 7.84
CA LEU A 318 -25.97 -16.04 8.21
C LEU A 318 -24.54 -16.61 8.21
N SER A 319 -23.73 -16.30 7.18
CA SER A 319 -22.36 -16.80 7.08
C SER A 319 -21.41 -16.11 8.07
N LEU A 320 -21.68 -14.84 8.41
CA LEU A 320 -20.92 -14.12 9.44
C LEU A 320 -21.17 -14.70 10.84
N LYS A 321 -22.42 -15.05 11.18
CA LYS A 321 -22.74 -15.72 12.46
C LYS A 321 -22.07 -17.09 12.59
N GLU A 322 -22.08 -17.89 11.53
CA GLU A 322 -21.41 -19.19 11.51
C GLU A 322 -19.89 -19.04 11.69
N MET A 323 -19.27 -18.10 10.97
CA MET A 323 -17.86 -17.80 11.10
C MET A 323 -17.50 -17.32 12.51
N ASN A 324 -18.33 -16.47 13.10
CA ASN A 324 -18.13 -15.95 14.45
C ASN A 324 -18.29 -17.04 15.52
N SER A 325 -19.28 -17.92 15.39
CA SER A 325 -19.44 -19.10 16.27
C SER A 325 -18.21 -19.99 16.19
N PHE A 326 -17.80 -20.37 14.98
CA PHE A 326 -16.61 -21.20 14.75
C PHE A 326 -15.37 -20.58 15.40
N LEU A 327 -15.12 -19.29 15.17
CA LEU A 327 -13.97 -18.60 15.74
C LEU A 327 -13.99 -18.61 17.27
N ASN A 328 -15.14 -18.30 17.87
CA ASN A 328 -15.29 -18.31 19.32
C ASN A 328 -15.05 -19.71 19.89
N ASP A 329 -15.65 -20.74 19.29
CA ASP A 329 -15.49 -22.12 19.74
C ASP A 329 -14.03 -22.57 19.62
N PHE A 330 -13.39 -22.29 18.48
CA PHE A 330 -11.98 -22.62 18.26
C PHE A 330 -11.06 -21.86 19.22
N TYR A 331 -11.27 -20.57 19.40
CA TYR A 331 -10.49 -19.74 20.33
C TYR A 331 -10.62 -20.23 21.77
N GLN A 332 -11.83 -20.56 22.23
CA GLN A 332 -12.07 -21.11 23.56
C GLN A 332 -11.46 -22.50 23.75
N GLN A 333 -11.47 -23.34 22.72
CA GLN A 333 -10.82 -24.66 22.76
C GLN A 333 -9.31 -24.52 22.93
N GLN A 334 -8.66 -23.66 22.14
CA GLN A 334 -7.21 -23.44 22.23
C GLN A 334 -6.78 -22.78 23.55
N LEU A 335 -7.61 -21.89 24.13
CA LEU A 335 -7.34 -21.33 25.45
C LEU A 335 -7.41 -22.36 26.58
N LYS A 336 -8.32 -23.34 26.50
CA LYS A 336 -8.49 -24.37 27.54
C LYS A 336 -7.44 -25.48 27.45
N ALA A 337 -7.10 -25.90 26.24
CA ALA A 337 -6.10 -26.91 25.97
C ALA A 337 -5.45 -26.58 24.62
N LYS A 338 -4.28 -25.94 24.67
CA LYS A 338 -3.53 -25.59 23.47
C LYS A 338 -3.14 -26.88 22.74
N GLY A 339 -3.70 -27.07 21.55
CA GLY A 339 -3.39 -28.22 20.71
C GLY A 339 -1.93 -28.19 20.26
N SER A 340 -1.35 -29.35 19.96
CA SER A 340 -0.04 -29.37 19.32
C SER A 340 -0.14 -28.74 17.92
N ALA A 341 0.95 -28.15 17.42
CA ALA A 341 0.96 -27.56 16.08
C ALA A 341 0.50 -28.56 15.01
N SER A 342 0.88 -29.84 15.12
CA SER A 342 0.43 -30.89 14.19
C SER A 342 -1.06 -31.18 14.28
N ASP A 343 -1.66 -31.14 15.48
CA ASP A 343 -3.11 -31.39 15.64
C ASP A 343 -3.92 -30.26 15.01
N ILE A 344 -3.45 -29.02 15.18
CA ILE A 344 -4.08 -27.85 14.56
C ILE A 344 -3.93 -27.92 13.04
N GLU A 345 -2.75 -28.29 12.51
CA GLU A 345 -2.55 -28.50 11.07
C GLU A 345 -3.51 -29.57 10.51
N VAL A 346 -3.64 -30.73 11.17
CA VAL A 346 -4.56 -31.80 10.76
C VAL A 346 -6.01 -31.33 10.79
N TYR A 347 -6.40 -30.56 11.80
CA TYR A 347 -7.75 -29.98 11.92
C TYR A 347 -8.09 -29.11 10.70
N PHE A 348 -7.18 -28.26 10.27
CA PHE A 348 -7.37 -27.41 9.08
C PHE A 348 -7.20 -28.15 7.74
N TYR A 349 -6.54 -29.30 7.73
CA TYR A 349 -6.34 -30.11 6.52
C TYR A 349 -7.52 -31.03 6.19
N VAL A 350 -8.05 -31.74 7.20
CA VAL A 350 -8.98 -32.86 6.98
C VAL A 350 -10.41 -32.56 7.44
N GLN A 351 -10.61 -31.63 8.37
CA GLN A 351 -11.87 -31.47 9.09
C GLN A 351 -12.66 -30.20 8.72
N GLU A 352 -13.62 -29.83 9.58
CA GLU A 352 -14.48 -28.65 9.44
C GLU A 352 -13.69 -27.34 9.35
N GLY A 353 -12.48 -27.27 9.91
CA GLY A 353 -11.63 -26.09 9.89
C GLY A 353 -11.19 -25.65 8.50
N ARG A 354 -11.11 -26.57 7.52
CA ARG A 354 -10.67 -26.26 6.14
C ARG A 354 -11.46 -25.11 5.52
N LYS A 355 -12.76 -25.05 5.78
CA LYS A 355 -13.63 -24.01 5.21
C LYS A 355 -13.26 -22.60 5.66
N TYR A 356 -12.67 -22.45 6.86
CA TYR A 356 -12.29 -21.18 7.48
C TYR A 356 -10.79 -20.87 7.45
N LYS A 357 -9.94 -21.70 6.84
CA LYS A 357 -8.48 -21.47 6.73
C LYS A 357 -8.15 -20.04 6.25
N TYR A 358 -8.89 -19.57 5.24
CA TYR A 358 -8.72 -18.25 4.64
C TYR A 358 -8.75 -17.10 5.66
N LEU A 359 -9.48 -17.25 6.76
CA LEU A 359 -9.58 -16.26 7.83
C LEU A 359 -8.23 -16.05 8.52
N PHE A 360 -7.50 -17.12 8.77
CA PHE A 360 -6.17 -17.03 9.39
C PHE A 360 -5.15 -16.46 8.40
N ASP A 361 -5.28 -16.75 7.11
CA ASP A 361 -4.46 -16.12 6.08
C ASP A 361 -4.74 -14.61 5.97
N VAL A 362 -6.00 -14.18 6.14
CA VAL A 362 -6.37 -12.76 6.27
C VAL A 362 -5.70 -12.13 7.48
N LEU A 363 -5.70 -12.78 8.65
CA LEU A 363 -5.06 -12.25 9.87
C LEU A 363 -3.55 -12.06 9.67
N LYS A 364 -2.87 -13.07 9.08
CA LYS A 364 -1.44 -12.98 8.75
C LYS A 364 -1.15 -11.87 7.75
N PHE A 365 -2.02 -11.68 6.75
CA PHE A 365 -1.91 -10.56 5.81
C PHE A 365 -2.06 -9.22 6.51
N VAL A 366 -3.07 -9.07 7.36
CA VAL A 366 -3.38 -7.82 8.06
C VAL A 366 -2.26 -7.42 9.03
N LEU A 367 -1.53 -8.37 9.60
CA LEU A 367 -0.30 -8.08 10.34
C LEU A 367 0.74 -7.31 9.52
N ILE A 368 0.83 -7.63 8.23
CA ILE A 368 1.76 -7.02 7.29
C ILE A 368 1.15 -5.79 6.60
N TYR A 369 -0.15 -5.78 6.31
CA TYR A 369 -0.86 -4.66 5.68
C TYR A 369 -2.25 -4.45 6.30
N PRO A 370 -2.36 -3.68 7.40
CA PRO A 370 -3.60 -3.54 8.17
C PRO A 370 -4.62 -2.62 7.50
N HIS A 371 -5.11 -3.01 6.32
CA HIS A 371 -5.99 -2.17 5.52
C HIS A 371 -7.34 -1.88 6.23
N PRO A 372 -7.81 -0.62 6.33
CA PRO A 372 -8.99 -0.25 7.10
C PRO A 372 -10.30 -0.90 6.67
N SER A 373 -10.42 -1.33 5.40
CA SER A 373 -11.60 -2.09 4.97
C SER A 373 -11.64 -3.48 5.62
N ILE A 374 -10.47 -4.12 5.78
CA ILE A 374 -10.36 -5.47 6.36
C ILE A 374 -10.51 -5.36 7.88
N MET A 375 -9.83 -4.39 8.49
CA MET A 375 -9.91 -4.14 9.93
C MET A 375 -11.35 -3.92 10.40
N ARG A 376 -12.16 -3.15 9.65
CA ARG A 376 -13.59 -2.95 9.95
C ARG A 376 -14.38 -4.25 9.98
N HIS A 377 -14.12 -5.16 9.05
CA HIS A 377 -14.75 -6.48 9.00
C HIS A 377 -14.23 -7.41 10.10
N LEU A 378 -12.96 -7.32 10.48
CA LEU A 378 -12.44 -8.11 11.60
C LEU A 378 -13.07 -7.67 12.93
N ILE A 379 -13.18 -6.38 13.19
CA ILE A 379 -13.74 -5.82 14.43
C ILE A 379 -15.21 -6.22 14.66
N SER A 380 -15.95 -6.59 13.60
CA SER A 380 -17.32 -7.08 13.76
C SER A 380 -17.40 -8.48 14.39
N LEU A 381 -16.31 -9.24 14.40
CA LEU A 381 -16.22 -10.56 15.01
C LEU A 381 -15.89 -10.44 16.51
N ASP A 382 -16.51 -11.26 17.34
CA ASP A 382 -16.48 -11.11 18.81
C ASP A 382 -15.06 -11.18 19.38
N VAL A 383 -14.24 -12.10 18.89
CA VAL A 383 -12.83 -12.28 19.30
C VAL A 383 -12.00 -11.02 19.03
N PHE A 384 -12.40 -10.19 18.08
CA PHE A 384 -11.61 -9.08 17.54
C PHE A 384 -12.18 -7.69 17.87
N LYS A 385 -13.29 -7.60 18.61
CA LYS A 385 -13.96 -6.34 18.96
C LYS A 385 -13.05 -5.29 19.60
N ASN A 386 -12.04 -5.74 20.35
CA ASN A 386 -11.15 -4.87 21.12
C ASN A 386 -9.77 -4.66 20.48
N ILE A 387 -9.56 -5.05 19.22
CA ILE A 387 -8.28 -4.81 18.53
C ILE A 387 -8.08 -3.30 18.35
N LYS A 388 -6.95 -2.80 18.81
CA LYS A 388 -6.50 -1.43 18.57
C LYS A 388 -5.31 -1.39 17.62
N ASN A 389 -4.39 -2.35 17.76
CA ASN A 389 -3.12 -2.38 17.04
C ASN A 389 -2.88 -3.73 16.36
N PRO A 390 -2.05 -3.78 15.29
CA PRO A 390 -1.64 -5.04 14.67
C PRO A 390 -0.98 -6.02 15.66
N SER A 391 -0.37 -5.53 16.74
CA SER A 391 0.17 -6.38 17.82
C SER A 391 -0.88 -7.27 18.47
N ASP A 392 -2.14 -6.83 18.56
CA ASP A 392 -3.22 -7.58 19.19
C ASP A 392 -3.58 -8.80 18.32
N ILE A 393 -3.53 -8.62 16.99
CA ILE A 393 -3.69 -9.72 16.02
C ILE A 393 -2.55 -10.74 16.17
N TYR A 394 -1.33 -10.26 16.37
CA TYR A 394 -0.16 -11.13 16.54
C TYR A 394 -0.31 -11.99 17.79
N GLN A 395 -0.72 -11.38 18.90
CA GLN A 395 -0.99 -12.09 20.15
C GLN A 395 -2.10 -13.14 19.97
N ILE A 396 -3.19 -12.80 19.29
CA ILE A 396 -4.27 -13.77 19.04
C ILE A 396 -3.78 -14.95 18.19
N LEU A 397 -2.91 -14.71 17.19
CA LEU A 397 -2.31 -15.79 16.40
C LEU A 397 -1.40 -16.71 17.24
N GLN A 398 -0.71 -16.18 18.27
CA GLN A 398 0.06 -16.98 19.23
C GLN A 398 -0.84 -17.77 20.19
N GLU A 399 -1.92 -17.14 20.70
CA GLU A 399 -2.90 -17.77 21.59
C GLU A 399 -3.63 -18.92 20.90
N LEU A 400 -3.93 -18.76 19.61
CA LEU A 400 -4.51 -19.81 18.76
C LEU A 400 -3.54 -20.93 18.37
N GLY A 401 -2.24 -20.81 18.70
CA GLY A 401 -1.23 -21.79 18.33
C GLY A 401 -0.90 -21.83 16.83
N ILE A 402 -1.26 -20.79 16.08
CA ILE A 402 -0.96 -20.67 14.64
C ILE A 402 0.47 -20.17 14.44
N TYR A 403 0.87 -19.19 15.24
CA TYR A 403 2.27 -18.81 15.37
C TYR A 403 2.88 -19.61 16.51
N ASP A 404 3.93 -20.34 16.15
CA ASP A 404 4.65 -21.18 17.09
C ASP A 404 5.70 -20.34 17.84
N ASN A 405 5.82 -20.60 19.14
CA ASN A 405 6.85 -20.01 19.98
C ASN A 405 8.13 -20.85 19.95
N GLU A 406 8.05 -22.13 19.60
CA GLU A 406 9.20 -23.04 19.54
C GLU A 406 9.98 -22.88 18.24
N LYS A 407 9.29 -22.86 17.10
CA LYS A 407 9.83 -22.41 15.81
C LYS A 407 9.38 -20.97 15.54
N ILE A 408 10.28 -20.02 15.76
CA ILE A 408 10.02 -18.59 15.53
C ILE A 408 9.49 -18.41 14.09
N THR A 409 8.19 -18.13 13.99
CA THR A 409 7.49 -17.96 12.71
C THR A 409 7.85 -16.61 12.09
N ASP A 410 8.11 -16.57 10.78
CA ASP A 410 8.27 -15.31 10.04
C ASP A 410 6.89 -14.82 9.58
N PRO A 411 6.37 -13.68 10.11
CA PRO A 411 5.04 -13.21 9.74
C PRO A 411 4.91 -12.78 8.29
N LEU A 412 6.00 -12.36 7.62
CA LEU A 412 5.99 -11.97 6.21
C LEU A 412 5.92 -13.19 5.30
N LEU A 413 6.73 -14.22 5.57
CA LEU A 413 6.67 -15.46 4.80
C LEU A 413 5.30 -16.15 4.99
N SER A 414 4.79 -16.10 6.22
CA SER A 414 3.48 -16.65 6.58
C SER A 414 2.29 -15.88 6.00
N SER A 415 2.47 -14.65 5.53
CA SER A 415 1.37 -13.83 5.00
C SER A 415 0.90 -14.24 3.60
N GLY A 416 1.60 -15.17 2.95
CA GLY A 416 1.30 -15.61 1.59
C GLY A 416 1.71 -14.62 0.49
N LEU A 417 2.42 -13.54 0.84
CA LEU A 417 2.91 -12.55 -0.14
C LEU A 417 4.09 -13.09 -0.95
N CYS A 418 5.01 -13.79 -0.28
CA CYS A 418 6.20 -14.37 -0.90
C CYS A 418 5.91 -15.64 -1.71
N GLY A 419 4.69 -16.15 -1.63
CA GLY A 419 4.25 -17.37 -2.29
C GLY A 419 3.45 -18.24 -1.33
N LYS A 420 3.00 -19.38 -1.85
CA LYS A 420 2.39 -20.41 -1.02
C LYS A 420 3.49 -21.10 -0.20
N TYR A 421 3.19 -21.49 1.02
CA TYR A 421 4.06 -22.29 1.87
C TYR A 421 3.50 -23.72 1.98
N THR A 422 4.41 -24.67 2.19
CA THR A 422 4.11 -26.12 2.21
C THR A 422 3.32 -26.51 3.46
N HIS A 423 3.60 -25.85 4.59
CA HIS A 423 2.87 -25.99 5.84
C HIS A 423 1.52 -25.25 5.80
N PHE A 424 0.53 -25.66 6.61
CA PHE A 424 -0.83 -25.13 6.46
C PHE A 424 -1.08 -23.81 7.21
N LEU A 425 -0.26 -23.49 8.21
CA LEU A 425 -0.58 -22.46 9.20
C LEU A 425 0.46 -21.37 9.35
N SER A 426 1.73 -21.68 9.15
CA SER A 426 2.82 -20.71 9.29
C SER A 426 4.04 -21.17 8.51
N CYS A 427 4.97 -20.24 8.30
CA CYS A 427 6.21 -20.44 7.58
C CYS A 427 7.32 -19.72 8.34
N ALA A 428 8.41 -20.44 8.60
CA ALA A 428 9.58 -19.92 9.30
C ALA A 428 10.76 -19.70 8.34
N ASP A 429 10.84 -20.48 7.26
CA ASP A 429 11.95 -20.43 6.30
C ASP A 429 11.45 -20.31 4.86
N VAL A 430 12.18 -19.55 4.05
CA VAL A 430 11.98 -19.41 2.60
C VAL A 430 12.00 -20.77 1.90
N ASN A 431 12.76 -21.74 2.41
CA ASN A 431 12.80 -23.10 1.88
C ASN A 431 11.48 -23.88 2.04
N GLU A 432 10.58 -23.41 2.92
CA GLU A 432 9.23 -23.96 3.11
C GLU A 432 8.23 -23.35 2.12
N LEU A 433 8.66 -22.47 1.22
CA LEU A 433 7.80 -21.94 0.16
C LEU A 433 7.66 -22.97 -0.98
N ASP A 434 6.42 -23.22 -1.34
CA ASP A 434 6.04 -24.05 -2.47
C ASP A 434 6.45 -23.36 -3.78
N SER A 435 7.23 -24.06 -4.59
CA SER A 435 7.63 -23.62 -5.93
C SER A 435 6.61 -23.99 -7.01
N SER A 436 5.59 -24.79 -6.69
CA SER A 436 4.58 -25.22 -7.66
C SER A 436 3.52 -24.14 -7.89
N SER A 437 3.19 -23.88 -9.17
CA SER A 437 2.11 -22.97 -9.57
C SER A 437 0.75 -23.52 -9.15
N THR A 438 -0.06 -22.73 -8.47
CA THR A 438 -1.31 -23.19 -7.84
C THR A 438 -2.49 -23.38 -8.80
N GLU A 439 -3.27 -24.46 -8.59
CA GLU A 439 -4.61 -24.69 -9.17
C GLU A 439 -5.68 -23.66 -8.71
N GLU A 440 -5.50 -23.02 -7.55
CA GLU A 440 -6.43 -21.98 -7.05
C GLU A 440 -6.34 -20.67 -7.86
N ALA A 441 -5.17 -20.40 -8.47
CA ALA A 441 -5.00 -19.31 -9.43
C ALA A 441 -5.80 -19.56 -10.72
N ASP A 442 -6.09 -20.82 -11.06
CA ASP A 442 -6.90 -21.16 -12.23
C ASP A 442 -8.36 -20.76 -12.06
N TYR A 443 -8.90 -20.63 -10.84
CA TYR A 443 -10.27 -20.12 -10.68
C TYR A 443 -10.40 -18.68 -11.22
N PHE A 444 -9.39 -17.84 -10.98
CA PHE A 444 -9.35 -16.44 -11.46
C PHE A 444 -8.77 -16.27 -12.86
N LYS A 445 -7.96 -17.24 -13.33
CA LYS A 445 -7.40 -17.29 -14.70
C LYS A 445 -8.24 -18.14 -15.66
N ARG A 446 -9.33 -18.77 -15.20
CA ARG A 446 -10.26 -19.52 -16.04
C ARG A 446 -10.79 -18.58 -17.11
N ASP A 447 -10.35 -18.82 -18.34
CA ASP A 447 -10.91 -18.17 -19.51
C ASP A 447 -12.36 -18.64 -19.68
N LEU A 448 -13.28 -17.91 -19.04
CA LEU A 448 -14.73 -18.13 -19.16
C LEU A 448 -15.21 -18.04 -20.62
N PHE A 449 -14.37 -17.50 -21.50
CA PHE A 449 -14.63 -17.33 -22.92
C PHE A 449 -13.64 -18.09 -23.81
N LYS A 450 -13.04 -19.19 -23.30
CA LYS A 450 -12.13 -20.05 -24.08
C LYS A 450 -12.71 -20.46 -25.44
N GLN A 451 -14.03 -20.67 -25.48
CA GLN A 451 -14.81 -20.98 -26.69
C GLN A 451 -14.83 -19.87 -27.76
N LEU A 452 -14.56 -18.62 -27.40
CA LEU A 452 -14.47 -17.48 -28.34
C LEU A 452 -13.09 -17.36 -29.01
N ARG A 453 -12.07 -18.04 -28.48
CA ARG A 453 -10.66 -17.90 -28.92
C ARG A 453 -10.10 -19.13 -29.62
N GLY A 454 -10.84 -20.25 -29.64
CA GLY A 454 -10.48 -21.41 -30.44
C GLY A 454 -10.75 -21.19 -31.93
N GLU A 455 -9.96 -21.83 -32.80
CA GLU A 455 -10.30 -21.92 -34.22
C GLU A 455 -11.72 -22.50 -34.37
N ARG A 456 -12.60 -21.72 -35.00
CA ARG A 456 -13.99 -22.11 -35.27
C ARG A 456 -14.00 -23.29 -36.24
N LYS A 457 -13.94 -24.50 -35.71
CA LYS A 457 -13.92 -25.70 -36.57
C LYS A 457 -15.29 -26.05 -37.16
N TYR A 458 -16.41 -25.54 -36.61
CA TYR A 458 -17.72 -26.12 -36.94
C TYR A 458 -18.94 -25.19 -37.06
N TYR A 459 -18.87 -23.86 -36.90
CA TYR A 459 -20.08 -23.03 -37.02
C TYR A 459 -19.85 -21.68 -37.73
N ASN A 460 -20.58 -21.50 -38.84
CA ASN A 460 -20.86 -20.21 -39.51
C ASN A 460 -22.11 -19.53 -38.90
N ASP A 461 -22.69 -20.09 -37.85
CA ASP A 461 -23.86 -19.51 -37.19
C ASP A 461 -23.39 -18.48 -36.15
N ASP A 462 -23.91 -17.27 -36.25
CA ASP A 462 -23.62 -16.17 -35.34
C ASP A 462 -23.97 -16.57 -33.90
N ILE A 463 -22.95 -16.76 -33.07
CA ILE A 463 -23.15 -16.98 -31.63
C ILE A 463 -23.52 -15.63 -31.02
N ILE A 464 -24.82 -15.40 -30.82
CA ILE A 464 -25.34 -14.28 -30.03
C ILE A 464 -25.18 -14.64 -28.55
N ILE A 465 -24.24 -13.99 -27.87
CA ILE A 465 -24.09 -14.09 -26.41
C ILE A 465 -24.86 -12.94 -25.79
N GLY A 466 -26.01 -13.25 -25.17
CA GLY A 466 -26.68 -12.32 -24.28
C GLY A 466 -25.85 -12.10 -23.03
N LEU A 467 -25.19 -10.94 -22.93
CA LEU A 467 -24.66 -10.47 -21.66
C LEU A 467 -25.86 -10.04 -20.80
N PRO A 468 -25.96 -10.46 -19.53
CA PRO A 468 -26.95 -9.87 -18.64
C PRO A 468 -26.64 -8.38 -18.54
N LEU A 469 -27.51 -7.55 -19.11
CA LEU A 469 -27.52 -6.12 -18.80
C LEU A 469 -27.76 -6.04 -17.30
N ASP A 470 -26.90 -5.29 -16.60
CA ASP A 470 -27.14 -4.93 -15.21
C ASP A 470 -28.56 -4.36 -15.11
N ASN A 471 -29.47 -5.10 -14.48
CA ASN A 471 -30.81 -4.64 -14.18
C ASN A 471 -30.72 -3.54 -13.11
N LYS A 472 -30.32 -2.35 -13.54
CA LYS A 472 -30.75 -1.10 -12.94
C LYS A 472 -31.75 -0.47 -13.90
N HIS A 473 -33.01 -0.58 -13.47
CA HIS A 473 -34.24 -0.02 -14.03
C HIS A 473 -35.15 -1.04 -14.74
N GLU A 474 -36.23 -1.37 -14.03
CA GLU A 474 -37.46 -1.91 -14.59
C GLU A 474 -37.97 -0.99 -15.70
N SER A 475 -38.09 -1.52 -16.91
CA SER A 475 -39.29 -1.32 -17.72
C SER A 475 -39.32 -2.36 -18.83
N SER A 476 -40.46 -3.00 -18.94
CA SER A 476 -40.90 -3.95 -19.94
C SER A 476 -40.36 -3.75 -21.38
N THR A 477 -40.24 -4.90 -22.02
CA THR A 477 -40.46 -5.23 -23.44
C THR A 477 -39.29 -5.24 -24.44
N GLN A 478 -39.21 -6.44 -25.04
CA GLN A 478 -38.85 -6.79 -26.41
C GLN A 478 -37.36 -6.88 -26.76
N LEU A 479 -36.89 -8.13 -26.75
CA LEU A 479 -35.87 -8.64 -27.65
C LEU A 479 -36.23 -8.24 -29.09
N GLY A 480 -35.48 -7.29 -29.64
CA GLY A 480 -35.42 -6.98 -31.07
C GLY A 480 -34.12 -7.53 -31.63
N ILE A 481 -34.26 -8.28 -32.73
CA ILE A 481 -33.22 -8.97 -33.50
C ILE A 481 -32.05 -8.06 -33.87
#